data_AF-A0A7L4HMI9-F1
#
_entry.id   AF-A0A7L4HMI9-F1
#
_cell.length_a   1.000
_cell.length_b   1.000
_cell.length_c   1.000
_cell.angle_alpha   90.00
_cell.angle_beta   90.00
_cell.angle_gamma   90.00
#
_symmetry.space_group_name_H-M   'P 1'
#
loop_
_entity.id
_entity.type
_entity.pdbx_description
1 polymer ?
#
loop_
_entity_poly.entity_id
_entity_poly.type
_entity_poly.pdbx_seq_one_letter_code
_entity_poly.pdbx_strand_id
1 'polypeptide(L)'
;LLFFQTIQEVAGYVLIALNMVDVIPLENLQIIRGNVLYDNSYALAVLSNYHMNKTQGLRELPMKRLSEILNGGVKISNNPKLCNMDTVLWNDIIDTNKKPVTVLEFASNLSSCPKCHPNCTEDHCWGPGEQNCQT
;
A
#
# COMPACT_ATOMS: atom_id res chain seq x y z
N LEU A 1 -6.32 -16.12 4.25
CA LEU A 1 -5.37 -14.99 4.30
C LEU A 1 -3.95 -15.37 4.74
N LEU A 2 -3.72 -16.53 5.39
CA LEU A 2 -2.38 -17.01 5.79
C LEU A 2 -1.35 -17.10 4.64
N PHE A 3 -1.81 -17.37 3.41
CA PHE A 3 -0.92 -17.42 2.23
C PHE A 3 -0.21 -16.08 1.97
N PHE A 4 -0.87 -14.94 2.20
CA PHE A 4 -0.28 -13.62 1.93
C PHE A 4 0.95 -13.32 2.81
N GLN A 5 1.03 -13.93 4.00
CA GLN A 5 2.19 -13.82 4.88
C GLN A 5 3.41 -14.60 4.35
N THR A 6 3.27 -15.47 3.36
CA THR A 6 4.44 -16.16 2.77
C THR A 6 5.03 -15.42 1.57
N ILE A 7 4.27 -14.47 1.01
CA ILE A 7 4.69 -13.73 -0.17
C ILE A 7 5.77 -12.75 0.24
N GLN A 8 6.95 -12.89 -0.36
CA GLN A 8 8.08 -11.97 -0.17
C GLN A 8 8.41 -11.20 -1.44
N GLU A 9 8.11 -11.75 -2.60
CA GLU A 9 8.45 -11.14 -3.87
C GLU A 9 7.35 -11.39 -4.89
N VAL A 10 7.07 -10.38 -5.70
CA VAL A 10 6.17 -10.47 -6.85
C VAL A 10 6.94 -10.05 -8.10
N ALA A 11 7.04 -10.96 -9.07
CA ALA A 11 7.77 -10.69 -10.32
C ALA A 11 7.02 -9.70 -11.25
N GLY A 12 5.69 -9.75 -11.27
CA GLY A 12 4.86 -8.87 -12.09
C GLY A 12 4.41 -7.63 -11.32
N TYR A 13 3.10 -7.41 -11.29
CA TYR A 13 2.44 -6.35 -10.52
C TYR A 13 1.56 -6.95 -9.40
N VAL A 14 1.20 -6.10 -8.45
CA VAL A 14 0.23 -6.38 -7.40
C VAL A 14 -1.01 -5.53 -7.65
N LEU A 15 -2.16 -6.18 -7.89
CA LEU A 15 -3.46 -5.52 -8.03
C LEU A 15 -4.37 -5.91 -6.86
N ILE A 16 -4.73 -4.92 -6.06
CA ILE A 16 -5.66 -5.04 -4.93
C ILE A 16 -6.87 -4.18 -5.26
N ALA A 17 -7.89 -4.80 -5.86
CA ALA A 17 -9.06 -4.07 -6.31
C ALA A 17 -10.38 -4.73 -5.91
N LEU A 18 -11.39 -3.90 -5.66
CA LEU A 18 -12.77 -4.33 -5.41
C LEU A 18 -12.93 -5.26 -4.20
N ASN A 19 -12.05 -5.13 -3.20
CA ASN A 19 -12.15 -5.90 -1.96
C ASN A 19 -13.01 -5.18 -0.91
N MET A 20 -13.72 -5.97 -0.11
CA MET A 20 -14.56 -5.47 0.99
C MET A 20 -14.07 -5.93 2.37
N VAL A 21 -12.91 -6.59 2.42
CA VAL A 21 -12.27 -7.04 3.66
C VAL A 21 -11.62 -5.86 4.38
N ASP A 22 -11.52 -5.93 5.70
CA ASP A 22 -10.87 -4.88 6.48
C ASP A 22 -9.34 -4.91 6.35
N VAL A 23 -8.74 -6.10 6.22
CA VAL A 23 -7.29 -6.29 6.24
C VAL A 23 -6.83 -7.23 5.12
N ILE A 24 -5.78 -6.82 4.41
CA ILE A 24 -5.02 -7.69 3.49
C ILE A 24 -3.57 -7.76 4.01
N PRO A 25 -3.17 -8.87 4.67
CA PRO A 25 -1.89 -8.93 5.38
C PRO A 25 -0.73 -9.30 4.45
N LEU A 26 -0.20 -8.33 3.72
CA LEU A 26 1.01 -8.44 2.88
C LEU A 26 2.29 -8.09 3.66
N GLU A 27 2.33 -8.49 4.94
CA GLU A 27 3.36 -8.07 5.90
C GLU A 27 4.79 -8.48 5.52
N ASN A 28 4.93 -9.52 4.70
CA ASN A 28 6.22 -10.08 4.31
C ASN A 28 6.65 -9.73 2.90
N LEU A 29 5.81 -9.04 2.13
CA LEU A 29 6.15 -8.58 0.79
C LEU A 29 7.31 -7.57 0.89
N GLN A 30 8.40 -7.87 0.21
CA GLN A 30 9.64 -7.09 0.21
C GLN A 30 9.87 -6.38 -1.12
N ILE A 31 9.61 -7.08 -2.23
CA ILE A 31 9.98 -6.59 -3.57
C ILE A 31 8.82 -6.80 -4.55
N ILE A 32 8.54 -5.78 -5.36
CA ILE A 32 7.74 -5.90 -6.59
C ILE A 32 8.65 -5.58 -7.78
N ARG A 33 8.92 -6.56 -8.63
CA ARG A 33 9.88 -6.37 -9.75
C ARG A 33 9.30 -5.57 -10.92
N GLY A 34 7.99 -5.62 -11.13
CA GLY A 34 7.34 -4.90 -12.22
C GLY A 34 7.73 -5.39 -13.62
N ASN A 35 8.01 -6.69 -13.80
CA ASN A 35 8.32 -7.27 -15.12
C ASN A 35 7.12 -7.19 -16.08
N VAL A 36 5.91 -7.11 -15.52
CA VAL A 36 4.65 -6.81 -16.20
C VAL A 36 3.94 -5.76 -15.37
N LEU A 37 3.33 -4.77 -16.01
CA LEU A 37 2.68 -3.63 -15.35
C LEU A 37 1.17 -3.67 -15.56
N TYR A 38 0.43 -3.27 -14.52
CA TYR A 38 -0.99 -2.96 -14.64
C TYR A 38 -1.16 -1.63 -15.40
N ASP A 39 -2.08 -1.60 -16.36
CA ASP A 39 -2.36 -0.42 -17.19
C ASP A 39 -1.08 0.17 -17.83
N ASN A 40 -0.15 -0.72 -18.19
CA ASN A 40 1.17 -0.43 -18.74
C ASN A 40 2.06 0.52 -17.91
N SER A 41 1.69 0.83 -16.67
CA SER A 41 2.34 1.90 -15.89
C SER A 41 2.62 1.54 -14.44
N TYR A 42 1.82 0.67 -13.82
CA TYR A 42 1.82 0.49 -12.36
C TYR A 42 2.25 -0.92 -11.95
N ALA A 43 3.21 -1.00 -11.04
CA ALA A 43 3.60 -2.26 -10.39
C ALA A 43 2.77 -2.53 -9.14
N LEU A 44 2.20 -1.51 -8.53
CA LEU A 44 1.23 -1.64 -7.45
C LEU A 44 0.00 -0.80 -7.76
N ALA A 45 -1.17 -1.42 -7.71
CA ALA A 45 -2.46 -0.75 -7.89
C ALA A 45 -3.43 -1.16 -6.78
N VAL A 46 -3.88 -0.19 -5.98
CA VAL A 46 -4.86 -0.37 -4.89
C VAL A 46 -6.10 0.44 -5.22
N LEU A 47 -7.16 -0.21 -5.72
CA LEU A 47 -8.27 0.45 -6.42
C LEU A 47 -9.64 0.07 -5.88
N SER A 48 -10.44 1.05 -5.47
CA SER A 48 -11.87 0.87 -5.21
C SER A 48 -12.19 -0.25 -4.21
N ASN A 49 -11.41 -0.38 -3.13
CA ASN A 49 -11.63 -1.41 -2.11
C ASN A 49 -12.65 -0.96 -1.06
N TYR A 50 -13.92 -0.90 -1.47
CA TYR A 50 -15.05 -0.59 -0.60
C TYR A 50 -16.34 -1.21 -1.13
N HIS A 51 -17.29 -1.45 -0.23
CA HIS A 51 -18.65 -1.84 -0.60
C HIS A 51 -19.45 -0.60 -1.08
N MET A 52 -20.41 -0.75 -2.00
CA MET A 52 -21.12 0.38 -2.65
C MET A 52 -21.72 1.41 -1.67
N ASN A 53 -22.19 0.97 -0.49
CA ASN A 53 -22.74 1.84 0.55
C ASN A 53 -21.66 2.57 1.40
N LYS A 54 -20.37 2.33 1.11
CA LYS A 54 -19.19 2.87 1.80
C LYS A 54 -19.11 2.56 3.30
N THR A 55 -19.85 1.55 3.79
CA THR A 55 -19.79 1.14 5.20
C THR A 55 -18.64 0.19 5.49
N GLN A 56 -18.24 -0.61 4.49
CA GLN A 56 -17.15 -1.60 4.55
C GLN A 56 -16.12 -1.32 3.46
N GLY A 57 -14.88 -1.75 3.69
CA GLY A 57 -13.78 -1.61 2.74
C GLY A 57 -12.43 -1.84 3.40
N LEU A 58 -11.39 -1.87 2.57
CA LEU A 58 -10.01 -2.06 3.03
C LEU A 58 -9.62 -0.93 3.98
N ARG A 59 -9.26 -1.31 5.21
CA ARG A 59 -8.79 -0.41 6.27
C ARG A 59 -7.29 -0.48 6.45
N GLU A 60 -6.75 -1.69 6.44
CA GLU A 60 -5.33 -1.94 6.72
C GLU A 60 -4.68 -2.72 5.58
N LEU A 61 -3.55 -2.20 5.10
CA LEU A 61 -2.71 -2.84 4.11
C LEU A 61 -1.24 -2.81 4.58
N PRO A 62 -0.90 -3.58 5.63
CA PRO A 62 0.44 -3.54 6.20
C PRO A 62 1.45 -4.20 5.24
N MET A 63 2.25 -3.39 4.55
CA MET A 63 3.37 -3.84 3.71
C MET A 63 4.70 -3.40 4.33
N LYS A 64 4.84 -3.59 5.65
CA LYS A 64 5.97 -3.13 6.47
C LYS A 64 7.37 -3.59 6.04
N ARG A 65 7.47 -4.59 5.18
CA ARG A 65 8.75 -5.07 4.64
C ARG A 65 9.00 -4.64 3.19
N LEU A 66 8.04 -3.96 2.55
CA LEU A 66 8.16 -3.53 1.16
C LEU A 66 9.17 -2.40 1.08
N SER A 67 10.36 -2.73 0.59
CA SER A 67 11.47 -1.79 0.46
C SER A 67 11.73 -1.38 -0.98
N GLU A 68 11.31 -2.19 -1.97
CA GLU A 68 11.66 -1.93 -3.37
C GLU A 68 10.53 -2.23 -4.37
N ILE A 69 10.31 -1.28 -5.28
CA ILE A 69 9.59 -1.45 -6.53
C ILE A 69 10.57 -1.13 -7.67
N LEU A 70 11.00 -2.18 -8.39
CA LEU A 70 12.10 -2.05 -9.36
C LEU A 70 11.67 -1.36 -10.65
N ASN A 71 10.45 -1.58 -11.12
CA ASN A 71 9.92 -0.98 -12.34
C ASN A 71 8.44 -0.67 -12.18
N GLY A 72 7.97 0.41 -12.81
CA GLY A 72 6.59 0.88 -12.71
C GLY A 72 6.33 1.73 -11.48
N GLY A 73 5.21 2.45 -11.49
CA GLY A 73 4.80 3.31 -10.39
C GLY A 73 3.71 2.70 -9.53
N VAL A 74 3.12 3.55 -8.68
CA VAL A 74 2.08 3.16 -7.73
C VAL A 74 0.79 3.92 -8.03
N LYS A 75 -0.34 3.21 -8.04
CA LYS A 75 -1.68 3.81 -8.16
C LYS A 75 -2.54 3.46 -6.96
N ILE A 76 -2.89 4.45 -6.16
CA ILE A 76 -3.82 4.30 -5.04
C ILE A 76 -4.96 5.27 -5.29
N SER A 77 -6.16 4.73 -5.49
CA SER A 77 -7.34 5.54 -5.79
C SER A 77 -8.62 4.87 -5.30
N ASN A 78 -9.55 5.70 -4.84
CA ASN A 78 -10.87 5.30 -4.36
C ASN A 78 -10.86 4.27 -3.22
N ASN A 79 -10.00 4.43 -2.22
CA ASN A 79 -10.01 3.60 -1.00
C ASN A 79 -10.47 4.42 0.21
N PRO A 80 -11.78 4.67 0.37
CA PRO A 80 -12.30 5.64 1.34
C PRO A 80 -12.14 5.23 2.81
N LYS A 81 -11.66 4.02 3.10
CA LYS A 81 -11.48 3.47 4.44
C LYS A 81 -10.01 3.17 4.79
N LEU A 82 -9.10 3.28 3.81
CA LEU A 82 -7.71 2.87 3.96
C LEU A 82 -6.94 3.86 4.83
N CYS A 83 -6.32 3.35 5.89
CA CYS A 83 -5.57 4.12 6.87
C CYS A 83 -4.05 4.09 6.61
N ASN A 84 -3.35 5.12 7.08
CA ASN A 84 -1.88 5.27 7.16
C ASN A 84 -1.12 5.26 5.82
N MET A 85 -1.77 4.89 4.72
CA MET A 85 -1.16 4.83 3.39
C MET A 85 -0.63 6.18 2.89
N ASP A 86 -1.23 7.26 3.37
CA ASP A 86 -0.85 8.66 3.14
C ASP A 86 0.46 9.03 3.86
N THR A 87 0.84 8.29 4.89
CA THR A 87 2.07 8.51 5.64
C THR A 87 3.28 7.79 5.07
N VAL A 88 3.11 6.89 4.10
CA VAL A 88 4.23 6.12 3.53
C VAL A 88 5.07 6.99 2.57
N LEU A 89 6.39 7.01 2.77
CA LEU A 89 7.37 7.61 1.85
C LEU A 89 7.56 6.72 0.62
N TRP A 90 6.74 6.90 -0.39
CA TRP A 90 6.81 6.13 -1.64
C TRP A 90 8.08 6.37 -2.45
N ASN A 91 8.69 7.54 -2.32
CA ASN A 91 9.92 7.88 -3.05
C ASN A 91 11.13 7.04 -2.61
N ASP A 92 11.09 6.47 -1.40
CA ASP A 92 12.15 5.58 -0.89
C ASP A 92 11.98 4.15 -1.42
N ILE A 93 10.76 3.79 -1.84
CA ILE A 93 10.41 2.44 -2.31
C ILE A 93 10.50 2.35 -3.84
N ILE A 94 10.13 3.42 -4.54
CA ILE A 94 10.04 3.46 -6.01
C ILE A 94 11.36 3.95 -6.60
N ASP A 95 11.84 3.30 -7.67
CA ASP A 95 12.96 3.82 -8.45
C ASP A 95 12.58 5.12 -9.22
N THR A 96 12.78 6.26 -8.56
CA THR A 96 12.45 7.59 -9.09
C THR A 96 13.30 8.01 -10.29
N ASN A 97 14.48 7.39 -10.49
CA ASN A 97 15.33 7.67 -11.66
C ASN A 97 14.65 7.27 -12.97
N LYS A 98 13.77 6.26 -12.92
CA LYS A 98 12.97 5.79 -14.05
C LYS A 98 11.74 6.66 -14.33
N LYS A 99 11.49 7.68 -13.51
CA LYS A 99 10.35 8.61 -13.62
C LYS A 99 9.01 7.89 -13.84
N PRO A 100 8.64 6.91 -12.99
CA PRO A 100 7.40 6.17 -13.17
C PRO A 100 6.17 7.06 -12.92
N VAL A 101 5.04 6.67 -13.51
CA VAL A 101 3.75 7.33 -13.28
C VAL A 101 3.22 6.90 -11.92
N THR A 102 3.05 7.84 -10.99
CA THR A 102 2.52 7.59 -9.65
C THR A 102 1.28 8.45 -9.39
N VAL A 103 0.22 7.83 -8.88
CA VAL A 103 -1.06 8.47 -8.54
C VAL A 103 -1.43 8.04 -7.13
N LEU A 104 -1.43 8.99 -6.19
CA LEU A 104 -1.67 8.74 -4.78
C LEU A 104 -2.84 9.61 -4.30
N GLU A 105 -4.02 9.00 -4.26
CA GLU A 105 -5.25 9.65 -3.82
C GLU A 105 -5.71 9.02 -2.50
N PHE A 106 -5.59 9.79 -1.42
CA PHE A 106 -5.97 9.37 -0.08
C PHE A 106 -7.18 10.16 0.43
N ALA A 107 -7.99 9.52 1.27
CA ALA A 107 -9.14 10.18 1.88
C ALA A 107 -8.66 11.14 2.99
N SER A 108 -8.89 12.44 2.81
CA SER A 108 -8.33 13.51 3.66
C SER A 108 -8.94 13.64 5.07
N ASN A 109 -9.96 12.86 5.43
CA ASN A 109 -10.71 13.02 6.68
C ASN A 109 -11.13 11.67 7.31
N LEU A 110 -10.16 10.79 7.56
CA LEU A 110 -10.39 9.58 8.35
C LEU A 110 -10.05 9.82 9.82
N SER A 111 -10.90 10.57 10.53
CA SER A 111 -10.75 10.82 11.98
C SER A 111 -10.70 9.55 12.83
N SER A 112 -11.13 8.41 12.27
CA SER A 112 -11.08 7.08 12.89
C SER A 112 -9.77 6.30 12.67
N CYS A 113 -8.82 6.80 11.86
CA CYS A 113 -7.58 6.07 11.62
C CYS A 113 -6.62 6.21 12.82
N PRO A 114 -5.97 5.13 13.24
CA PRO A 114 -4.97 5.19 14.29
C PRO A 114 -3.73 5.95 13.77
N LYS A 115 -3.09 6.69 14.69
CA LYS A 115 -1.82 7.35 14.39
C LYS A 115 -0.68 6.34 14.33
N CYS A 116 0.40 6.71 13.64
CA CYS A 116 1.66 5.99 13.69
C CYS A 116 2.23 5.96 15.12
N HIS A 117 3.11 5.00 15.37
CA HIS A 117 3.77 4.91 16.67
C HIS A 117 4.77 6.07 16.85
N PRO A 118 4.94 6.65 18.06
CA PRO A 118 5.85 7.78 18.28
C PRO A 118 7.32 7.53 17.92
N ASN A 119 7.74 6.26 17.83
CA ASN A 119 9.09 5.88 17.43
C ASN A 119 9.28 5.81 15.91
N CYS A 120 8.22 5.94 15.11
CA CYS A 120 8.37 5.97 13.66
C CYS A 120 9.05 7.26 13.23
N THR A 121 10.04 7.15 12.35
CA THR A 121 10.71 8.31 11.77
C THR A 121 9.70 9.16 11.01
N GLU A 122 9.57 10.44 11.39
CA GLU A 122 8.72 11.43 10.71
C GLU A 122 7.26 10.98 10.51
N ASP A 123 6.73 10.18 11.45
CA ASP A 123 5.37 9.62 11.40
C ASP A 123 5.08 8.73 10.17
N HIS A 124 6.10 8.11 9.58
CA HIS A 124 5.93 7.18 8.45
C HIS A 124 5.61 5.76 8.91
N CYS A 125 4.42 5.25 8.57
CA CYS A 125 4.04 3.88 8.94
C CYS A 125 3.03 3.23 7.99
N TRP A 126 2.98 1.90 8.05
CA TRP A 126 2.01 1.06 7.34
C TRP A 126 0.75 0.75 8.16
N GLY A 127 0.69 1.23 9.41
CA GLY A 127 -0.36 0.94 10.39
C GLY A 127 0.09 1.25 11.82
N PRO A 128 -0.76 0.97 12.83
CA PRO A 128 -0.43 1.25 14.23
C PRO A 128 0.65 0.32 14.80
N GLY A 129 1.39 0.82 15.79
CA GLY A 129 2.41 0.05 16.51
C GLY A 129 3.81 0.15 15.88
N GLU A 130 4.83 0.01 16.71
CA GLU A 130 6.25 0.18 16.34
C GLU A 130 6.68 -0.78 15.22
N GLN A 131 6.13 -1.99 15.21
CA GLN A 131 6.41 -3.00 14.19
C GLN A 131 5.93 -2.63 12.78
N ASN A 132 5.11 -1.58 12.65
CA ASN A 132 4.57 -1.10 11.38
C ASN A 132 5.20 0.22 10.93
N CYS A 133 6.20 0.74 11.63
CA CYS A 133 6.98 1.87 11.14
C CYS A 133 7.63 1.53 9.80
N GLN A 134 7.70 2.50 8.89
CA GLN A 134 8.49 2.36 7.68
C GLN A 134 9.97 2.38 8.03
N THR A 135 10.74 1.47 7.42
CA THR A 135 12.18 1.30 7.62
C THR A 135 12.97 1.62 6.37
#